data_AF-A0A972GH00-F1
#
_entry.id   AF-A0A972GH00-F1
#
_cell.length_a   1.000
_cell.length_b   1.000
_cell.length_c   1.000
_cell.angle_alpha   90.00
_cell.angle_beta   90.00
_cell.angle_gamma   90.00
#
_symmetry.space_group_name_H-M   'P 1'
#
loop_
_entity.id
_entity.type
_entity.pdbx_description
1 polymer ?
#
loop_
_entity_poly.entity_id
_entity_poly.type
_entity_poly.pdbx_seq_one_letter_code
_entity_poly.pdbx_strand_id
1 'polypeptide(L)' 'MNDILGWLREHVGSEDFANHGAGLVDGTAFHFRTIEAAGAFLMAFPDLELADYTTGPSYNSPQRPASSIDRPAAPPKIPW' A
#
# COMPACT_ATOMS: atom_id res chain seq x y z
N MET A 1 10.93 11.32 4.29
CA MET A 1 10.98 9.93 4.83
C MET A 1 11.82 9.81 6.10
N ASN A 2 13.04 10.39 6.17
CA ASN A 2 13.81 10.45 7.42
C ASN A 2 13.06 11.15 8.56
N ASP A 3 12.22 12.13 8.23
CA ASP A 3 11.39 12.87 9.19
C ASP A 3 10.31 11.98 9.84
N ILE A 4 9.60 11.18 9.04
CA ILE A 4 8.57 10.24 9.51
C ILE A 4 9.16 9.17 10.44
N LEU A 5 10.28 8.57 10.06
CA LEU A 5 10.93 7.55 10.90
C LEU A 5 11.48 8.13 12.20
N GLY A 6 11.94 9.39 12.18
CA GLY A 6 12.33 10.12 13.38
C GLY A 6 11.16 10.32 14.32
N TRP A 7 10.06 10.86 13.80
CA TRP A 7 8.83 11.07 14.56
C TRP A 7 8.30 9.77 15.18
N LEU A 8 8.26 8.68 14.41
CA LEU A 8 7.81 7.37 14.89
C LEU A 8 8.67 6.85 16.06
N ARG A 9 10.00 7.01 15.98
CA ARG A 9 10.88 6.59 17.08
C ARG A 9 10.68 7.43 18.34
N GLU A 10 10.41 8.71 18.19
CA GLU A 10 10.22 9.65 19.30
C GLU A 10 8.84 9.52 19.96
N HIS A 11 7.78 9.34 19.18
CA HIS A 11 6.39 9.43 19.66
C HIS A 11 5.70 8.07 19.82
N VAL A 12 6.13 7.06 19.07
CA VAL A 12 5.53 5.71 19.11
C VAL A 12 6.45 4.72 19.81
N GLY A 13 7.76 4.85 19.64
CA GLY A 13 8.75 3.91 20.17
C GLY A 13 9.16 2.86 19.13
N SER A 14 10.44 2.49 19.13
CA SER A 14 11.01 1.67 18.04
C SER A 14 10.46 0.24 18.00
N GLU A 15 10.01 -0.30 19.12
CA GLU A 15 9.36 -1.61 19.19
C GLU A 15 7.89 -1.64 18.75
N ASP A 16 7.21 -0.49 18.72
CA ASP A 16 5.76 -0.41 18.56
C ASP A 16 5.29 -0.08 17.14
N PHE A 17 6.24 0.03 16.21
CA PHE A 17 5.95 0.08 14.78
C PHE A 17 6.93 -0.76 13.95
N ALA A 18 6.50 -1.13 12.75
CA ALA A 18 7.36 -1.67 11.70
C ALA A 18 7.04 -1.00 10.38
N ASN A 19 8.05 -0.77 9.54
CA ASN A 19 7.85 -0.25 8.19
C ASN A 19 8.41 -1.21 7.13
N HIS A 20 7.74 -1.27 5.99
CA HIS A 20 8.20 -2.02 4.83
C HIS A 20 7.96 -1.20 3.56
N GLY A 21 8.99 -1.06 2.73
CA GLY A 21 8.84 -0.50 1.40
C GLY A 21 8.07 -1.47 0.53
N ALA A 22 7.02 -1.01 -0.13
CA ALA A 22 6.24 -1.88 -1.00
C ALA A 22 6.94 -1.94 -2.37
N GLY A 23 7.73 -2.98 -2.65
CA GLY A 23 8.51 -3.06 -3.91
C GLY A 23 7.70 -3.04 -5.22
N LEU A 24 6.36 -3.05 -5.16
CA LEU A 24 5.45 -3.01 -6.30
C LEU A 24 4.80 -1.63 -6.53
N VAL A 25 4.90 -0.71 -5.58
CA VAL A 25 4.31 0.64 -5.65
C VAL A 25 5.28 1.66 -5.07
N ASP A 26 5.20 2.92 -5.49
CA ASP A 26 6.00 3.99 -4.89
C ASP A 26 5.37 4.40 -3.54
N GLY A 27 5.45 3.51 -2.56
CA GLY A 27 4.71 3.60 -1.30
C GLY A 27 5.36 2.81 -0.17
N THR A 28 5.03 3.20 1.07
CA THR A 28 5.54 2.56 2.30
C THR A 28 4.39 2.19 3.20
N ALA A 29 4.41 0.96 3.69
CA ALA A 29 3.46 0.49 4.69
C ALA A 29 4.05 0.69 6.09
N PHE A 30 3.26 1.29 6.99
CA PHE A 30 3.55 1.38 8.42
C PHE A 30 2.56 0.51 9.20
N HIS A 31 3.09 -0.37 10.03
CA HIS A 31 2.33 -1.26 10.90
C HIS A 31 2.50 -0.80 12.34
N PHE A 32 1.40 -0.69 13.08
CA PHE A 32 1.37 -0.25 14.48
C PHE A 32 0.82 -1.36 15.36
N ARG A 33 1.31 -1.48 16.59
CA ARG A 33 0.75 -2.42 17.57
C ARG A 33 -0.59 -1.98 18.15
N THR A 34 -0.84 -0.69 18.18
CA THR A 34 -2.03 -0.09 18.80
C THR A 34 -2.73 0.86 17.83
N ILE A 35 -4.04 1.02 18.01
CA ILE A 35 -4.87 1.89 17.16
C ILE A 35 -4.56 3.36 17.51
N GLU A 36 -4.24 3.63 18.77
CA GLU A 36 -3.89 4.96 19.26
C GLU A 36 -2.63 5.50 18.57
N ALA A 37 -1.61 4.66 18.39
CA ALA A 37 -0.39 5.04 17.67
C ALA A 37 -0.67 5.32 16.18
N ALA A 38 -1.50 4.50 15.55
CA ALA A 38 -1.94 4.73 14.17
C ALA A 38 -2.74 6.04 14.03
N GLY A 39 -3.61 6.34 15.00
CA GLY A 39 -4.38 7.59 15.03
C GLY A 39 -3.48 8.81 15.22
N ALA A 40 -2.52 8.75 16.15
CA ALA A 40 -1.53 9.81 16.36
C ALA A 40 -0.70 10.07 15.10
N PHE A 41 -0.31 9.00 14.39
CA PHE A 41 0.41 9.09 13.13
C PHE A 41 -0.39 9.82 12.04
N LEU A 42 -1.67 9.46 11.84
CA LEU A 42 -2.53 10.11 10.85
C LEU A 42 -2.77 11.60 11.17
N MET A 43 -2.85 11.96 12.45
CA MET A 43 -2.96 13.36 12.87
C MET A 43 -1.67 14.15 12.67
N ALA A 44 -0.50 13.52 12.87
CA ALA A 44 0.80 14.15 12.69
C ALA A 44 1.15 14.37 11.21
N PHE A 45 0.63 13.51 10.33
CA PHE A 45 0.91 13.54 8.89
C PHE A 45 -0.39 13.53 8.06
N PRO A 46 -1.23 14.58 8.17
CA PRO A 46 -2.55 14.60 7.54
C PRO A 46 -2.51 14.66 6.02
N ASP A 47 -1.38 15.11 5.46
CA ASP A 47 -1.17 15.21 4.00
C ASP A 47 -0.70 13.89 3.37
N LEU A 48 -0.48 12.83 4.16
CA LEU A 48 -0.15 11.52 3.60
C LEU A 48 -1.39 10.91 2.93
N GLU A 49 -1.26 10.68 1.64
CA GLU A 49 -2.25 9.92 0.89
C GLU A 49 -2.16 8.45 1.30
N LEU A 50 -3.25 7.94 1.87
CA LEU A 50 -3.40 6.51 2.08
C LEU A 50 -3.35 5.84 0.71
N ALA A 51 -2.44 4.89 0.55
CA ALA A 51 -2.49 3.97 -0.57
C ALA A 51 -3.83 3.26 -0.49
N ASP A 52 -4.79 3.70 -1.29
CA ASP A 52 -6.12 3.08 -1.34
C ASP A 52 -6.06 1.64 -1.86
N TYR A 53 -4.87 1.22 -2.33
CA TYR A 53 -4.54 -0.04 -2.97
C TYR A 53 -5.45 -0.37 -4.15
N THR A 54 -6.44 0.46 -4.50
CA THR A 54 -7.43 0.18 -5.54
C THR A 54 -6.97 0.65 -6.91
N THR A 55 -6.06 1.62 -6.94
CA THR A 55 -5.51 2.19 -8.18
C THR A 55 -4.36 1.37 -8.77
N GLY A 56 -3.80 0.42 -8.02
CA GLY A 56 -2.69 -0.42 -8.46
C GLY A 56 -3.06 -1.36 -9.63
N PRO A 57 -2.16 -1.58 -10.62
CA PRO A 57 -2.39 -2.51 -11.74
C PRO A 57 -2.61 -3.96 -11.30
N SER A 58 -2.08 -4.32 -10.14
CA SER A 58 -2.18 -5.65 -9.52
C SER A 58 -3.39 -5.81 -8.58
N TYR A 59 -4.17 -4.76 -8.35
CA TYR A 59 -5.33 -4.84 -7.46
C TYR A 59 -6.53 -5.48 -8.15
N ASN A 60 -6.94 -6.64 -7.63
CA ASN A 60 -8.10 -7.39 -8.09
C ASN A 60 -9.11 -7.49 -6.93
N SER A 61 -10.33 -7.03 -7.17
CA SER A 61 -11.45 -7.13 -6.23
C SER A 61 -12.69 -7.67 -6.96
N PRO A 62 -13.48 -8.57 -6.35
CA PRO A 62 -14.74 -9.07 -6.92
C PRO A 62 -15.76 -7.97 -7.24
N GLN A 63 -15.66 -6.80 -6.58
CA GLN A 63 -16.56 -5.67 -6.82
C GLN A 63 -16.05 -4.69 -7.88
N ARG A 64 -14.82 -4.86 -8.39
CA ARG A 64 -14.32 -4.03 -9.49
C ARG A 64 -14.97 -4.56 -10.77
N PRO A 65 -15.69 -3.74 -11.57
CA PRO A 65 -16.09 -4.18 -12.90
C PRO A 65 -14.81 -4.60 -13.60
N ALA A 66 -14.81 -5.79 -14.22
CA ALA A 66 -13.67 -6.27 -14.98
C ALA A 66 -13.39 -5.21 -16.05
N SER A 67 -12.49 -4.26 -15.76
CA SER A 67 -11.94 -3.37 -16.74
C SER A 67 -11.44 -4.31 -17.80
N SER A 68 -12.00 -4.19 -19.01
CA SER A 68 -11.73 -5.08 -20.12
C SER A 68 -10.23 -5.15 -20.27
N ILE A 69 -9.62 -6.18 -19.69
CA ILE A 69 -8.27 -6.56 -20.04
C ILE A 69 -8.46 -6.92 -21.49
N ASP A 70 -8.01 -6.03 -22.38
CA ASP A 70 -7.84 -6.31 -23.80
C ASP A 70 -6.81 -7.44 -23.84
N ARG A 71 -7.31 -8.64 -23.59
CA ARG A 71 -6.53 -9.85 -23.50
C ARG A 71 -6.15 -10.07 -24.96
N PRO A 72 -4.86 -9.98 -25.33
CA PRO A 72 -4.48 -10.27 -26.70
C PRO A 72 -5.09 -11.64 -27.03
N ALA A 73 -5.75 -11.70 -28.19
CA ALA A 73 -6.42 -12.90 -28.66
C ALA A 73 -5.49 -14.09 -28.44
N ALA A 74 -6.02 -15.16 -27.84
CA ALA A 74 -5.23 -16.37 -27.64
C ALA A 74 -4.56 -16.74 -28.98
N PRO A 75 -3.25 -17.04 -28.99
CA PRO A 75 -2.58 -17.42 -30.22
C PRO A 75 -3.35 -18.58 -30.85
N PRO A 76 -3.49 -18.61 -32.19
CA PRO A 76 -4.20 -19.69 -32.86
C PRO A 76 -3.61 -21.02 -32.42
N LYS A 77 -4.47 -21.94 -32.00
CA LYS A 77 -4.05 -23.31 -31.69
C LYS A 77 -3.47 -23.89 -32.97
N ILE A 78 -2.16 -24.14 -32.98
CA ILE A 78 -1.49 -24.86 -34.07
C ILE A 78 -1.91 -26.33 -33.90
N PRO A 79 -2.69 -26.92 -34.83
CA PRO A 79 -2.83 -28.37 -34.85
C PRO A 79 -1.48 -28.96 -35.27
N TRP A 80 -1.02 -29.97 -34.53
CA TRP A 80 0.13 -30.79 -34.89
C TRP A 80 -0.03 -31.38 -36.28
#